data_AF-A0AAW6U6N0-F1
#
_entry.id   AF-A0AAW6U6N0-F1
#
_cell.length_a   1.000
_cell.length_b   1.000
_cell.length_c   1.000
_cell.angle_alpha   90.00
_cell.angle_beta   90.00
_cell.angle_gamma   90.00
#
_symmetry.space_group_name_H-M   'P 1'
#
loop_
_entity.id
_entity.type
_entity.pdbx_description
1 polymer ?
#
loop_
_entity_poly.entity_id
_entity_poly.type
_entity_poly.pdbx_seq_one_letter_code
_entity_poly.pdbx_strand_id
1 'polypeptide(L)'
;MNHLKRLKNEFWTIPVQLIFRPFKGFESIKDKETGHVAVSGIFIFMMGILSIIEYQYTGFIMNTFDPREMNAIVILVTSIFPLLLIILANWSMTTLVDGKGKMIEIFKMLGYALFPLIIARIVGVILSNMVVDTEIIFVQVIIGFGMIWTIFTVLIGFIVIHQFSLSKTILTVVLTIISMMVIIFILLLFFSLLQQMTGFIWSFIEELLYRINR
;
A
#
# COMPACT_ATOMS: atom_id res chain seq x y z
N MET A 1 3.66 30.80 -7.27
CA MET A 1 4.29 29.64 -7.93
C MET A 1 3.26 29.00 -8.85
N ASN A 2 3.52 28.89 -10.17
CA ASN A 2 2.55 28.33 -11.12
C ASN A 2 2.07 26.94 -10.69
N HIS A 3 0.77 26.68 -10.79
CA HIS A 3 0.14 25.39 -10.43
C HIS A 3 0.85 24.19 -11.07
N LEU A 4 1.26 24.32 -12.35
CA LEU A 4 2.05 23.30 -13.06
C LEU A 4 3.42 23.03 -12.42
N LYS A 5 4.13 24.06 -11.96
CA LYS A 5 5.44 23.87 -11.31
C LYS A 5 5.30 23.11 -10.00
N ARG A 6 4.21 23.36 -9.25
CA ARG A 6 3.89 22.62 -8.03
C ARG A 6 3.58 21.16 -8.33
N LEU A 7 2.71 20.87 -9.30
CA LEU A 7 2.39 19.49 -9.67
C LEU A 7 3.63 18.72 -10.15
N LYS A 8 4.47 19.31 -11.02
CA LYS A 8 5.72 18.68 -11.46
C LYS A 8 6.64 18.35 -10.27
N ASN A 9 6.73 19.24 -9.29
CA ASN A 9 7.53 19.01 -8.09
C ASN A 9 7.04 17.80 -7.28
N GLU A 10 5.72 17.70 -7.09
CA GLU A 10 5.10 16.62 -6.32
C GLU A 10 5.19 15.26 -7.02
N PHE A 11 5.00 15.20 -8.34
CA PHE A 11 4.99 13.92 -9.06
C PHE A 11 6.38 13.39 -9.45
N TRP A 12 7.38 14.27 -9.58
CA TRP A 12 8.69 13.89 -10.12
C TRP A 12 9.84 14.32 -9.23
N THR A 13 9.91 15.59 -8.84
CA THR A 13 11.09 16.09 -8.11
C THR A 13 11.21 15.46 -6.72
N ILE A 14 10.13 15.42 -5.95
CA ILE A 14 10.11 14.84 -4.60
C ILE A 14 10.35 13.32 -4.63
N PRO A 15 9.63 12.52 -5.45
CA PRO A 15 9.87 11.09 -5.51
C PRO A 15 11.28 10.71 -5.98
N VAL A 16 11.84 11.44 -6.96
CA VAL A 16 13.23 11.24 -7.40
C VAL A 16 14.21 11.64 -6.30
N GLN A 17 13.96 12.73 -5.58
CA GLN A 17 14.77 13.11 -4.43
C GLN A 17 14.74 12.03 -3.34
N LEU A 18 13.59 11.38 -3.10
CA LEU A 18 13.47 10.29 -2.14
C LEU A 18 14.27 9.05 -2.54
N ILE A 19 14.38 8.75 -3.84
CA ILE A 19 15.22 7.65 -4.34
C ILE A 19 16.69 7.88 -3.95
N PHE A 20 17.22 9.09 -4.17
CA PHE A 20 18.65 9.36 -4.01
C PHE A 20 19.03 9.91 -2.62
N ARG A 21 18.12 10.60 -1.94
CA ARG A 21 18.34 11.30 -0.66
C ARG A 21 17.10 11.16 0.24
N PRO A 22 16.77 9.93 0.68
CA PRO A 22 15.53 9.64 1.40
C PRO A 22 15.37 10.42 2.70
N PHE A 23 16.42 10.57 3.52
CA PHE A 23 16.36 11.34 4.77
C PHE A 23 15.87 12.78 4.53
N LYS A 24 16.54 13.51 3.62
CA LYS A 24 16.18 14.90 3.29
C LYS A 24 14.79 15.01 2.67
N GLY A 25 14.39 14.04 1.83
CA GLY A 25 13.07 14.05 1.21
C GLY A 25 11.94 13.79 2.22
N PHE A 26 12.14 12.92 3.21
CA PHE A 26 11.13 12.71 4.25
C PHE A 26 11.12 13.84 5.28
N GLU A 27 12.26 14.48 5.56
CA GLU A 27 12.33 15.69 6.39
C GLU A 27 11.48 16.82 5.77
N SER A 28 11.61 17.06 4.45
CA SER A 28 10.80 18.08 3.77
C SER A 28 9.30 17.77 3.74
N ILE A 29 8.92 16.48 3.74
CA ILE A 29 7.51 16.04 3.83
C ILE A 29 6.97 16.24 5.26
N LYS A 30 7.83 16.04 6.26
CA LYS A 30 7.51 16.19 7.69
C LYS A 30 7.35 17.65 8.09
N ASP A 31 8.28 18.49 7.67
CA ASP A 31 8.28 19.93 7.95
C ASP A 31 7.21 20.69 7.13
N LYS A 32 6.41 19.96 6.36
CA LYS A 32 5.28 20.42 5.53
C LYS A 32 5.68 21.41 4.43
N GLU A 33 6.95 21.42 4.04
CA GLU A 33 7.42 22.19 2.89
C GLU A 33 6.94 21.57 1.57
N THR A 34 6.66 20.26 1.59
CA THR A 34 6.34 19.43 0.42
C THR A 34 5.46 18.24 0.76
N GLY A 35 4.96 17.53 -0.26
CA GLY A 35 4.26 16.26 -0.08
C GLY A 35 2.75 16.44 0.09
N HIS A 36 2.03 16.48 -1.03
CA HIS A 36 0.56 16.59 -1.00
C HIS A 36 -0.10 15.23 -0.76
N VAL A 37 -1.06 15.22 0.17
CA VAL A 37 -1.86 14.03 0.51
C VAL A 37 -2.53 13.42 -0.72
N ALA A 38 -3.04 14.25 -1.62
CA ALA A 38 -3.67 13.79 -2.85
C ALA A 38 -2.70 13.00 -3.75
N VAL A 39 -1.44 13.43 -3.83
CA VAL A 39 -0.42 12.76 -4.66
C VAL A 39 0.00 11.44 -4.03
N SER A 40 0.14 11.38 -2.70
CA SER A 40 0.35 10.12 -1.97
C SER A 40 -0.80 9.13 -2.20
N GLY A 41 -2.04 9.61 -2.20
CA GLY A 41 -3.21 8.79 -2.52
C GLY A 41 -3.19 8.28 -3.96
N ILE A 42 -2.73 9.09 -4.91
CA ILE A 42 -2.56 8.67 -6.31
C ILE A 42 -1.50 7.58 -6.42
N PHE A 43 -0.36 7.66 -5.72
CA PHE A 43 0.64 6.59 -5.74
C PHE A 43 0.13 5.28 -5.12
N ILE A 44 -0.61 5.34 -4.01
CA ILE A 44 -1.26 4.17 -3.41
C ILE A 44 -2.28 3.57 -4.39
N PHE A 45 -3.11 4.40 -5.02
CA PHE A 45 -4.08 3.93 -6.02
C PHE A 45 -3.40 3.33 -7.25
N MET A 46 -2.29 3.93 -7.69
CA MET A 46 -1.49 3.44 -8.82
C MET A 46 -0.89 2.06 -8.55
N MET A 47 -0.57 1.73 -7.29
CA MET A 47 -0.18 0.35 -6.94
C MET A 47 -1.29 -0.66 -7.22
N GLY A 48 -2.55 -0.30 -6.98
CA GLY A 48 -3.68 -1.16 -7.29
C GLY A 48 -3.97 -1.28 -8.78
N ILE A 49 -3.88 -0.17 -9.52
CA ILE A 49 -3.97 -0.19 -10.99
C ILE A 49 -2.85 -1.03 -11.60
N LEU A 50 -1.61 -0.91 -11.10
CA LEU A 50 -0.49 -1.73 -11.57
C LEU A 50 -0.70 -3.22 -11.28
N SER A 51 -1.33 -3.58 -10.17
CA SER A 51 -1.68 -4.99 -9.91
C SER A 51 -2.69 -5.54 -10.91
N ILE A 52 -3.67 -4.74 -11.35
CA ILE A 52 -4.60 -5.13 -12.42
C ILE A 52 -3.84 -5.28 -13.75
N ILE A 53 -2.96 -4.32 -14.05
CA ILE A 53 -2.16 -4.34 -15.29
C ILE A 53 -1.26 -5.57 -15.31
N GLU A 54 -0.55 -5.88 -14.22
CA GLU A 54 0.31 -7.06 -14.12
C GLU A 54 -0.47 -8.36 -14.30
N TYR A 55 -1.66 -8.47 -13.69
CA TYR A 55 -2.49 -9.67 -13.84
C TYR A 55 -2.84 -9.92 -15.32
N GLN A 56 -3.17 -8.86 -16.06
CA GLN A 56 -3.68 -8.98 -17.43
C GLN A 56 -2.60 -8.93 -18.53
N TYR A 57 -1.53 -8.15 -18.31
CA TYR A 57 -0.57 -7.76 -19.36
C TYR A 57 0.86 -8.21 -19.10
N THR A 58 1.15 -8.92 -18.01
CA THR A 58 2.45 -9.60 -17.88
C THR A 58 2.60 -10.61 -19.02
N GLY A 59 3.79 -10.68 -19.62
CA GLY A 59 4.05 -11.53 -20.77
C GLY A 59 3.77 -13.01 -20.49
N PHE A 60 3.28 -13.72 -21.51
CA PHE A 60 2.76 -15.08 -21.39
C PHE A 60 3.72 -16.06 -20.69
N ILE A 61 5.01 -15.95 -20.93
CA ILE A 61 6.02 -16.86 -20.36
C ILE A 61 6.17 -16.64 -18.83
N MET A 62 5.89 -15.43 -18.34
CA MET A 62 5.92 -15.09 -16.90
C MET A 62 4.55 -15.12 -16.23
N ASN A 63 3.46 -14.98 -16.99
CA ASN A 63 2.13 -14.82 -16.42
C ASN A 63 1.52 -16.18 -16.06
N THR A 64 1.39 -16.45 -14.76
CA THR A 64 0.78 -17.68 -14.24
C THR A 64 -0.71 -17.53 -13.91
N PHE A 65 -1.27 -16.34 -14.11
CA PHE A 65 -2.68 -16.07 -13.86
C PHE A 65 -3.55 -16.43 -15.06
N ASP A 66 -4.76 -16.97 -14.82
CA ASP A 66 -5.78 -17.11 -15.87
C ASP A 66 -6.57 -15.80 -15.99
N PRO A 67 -6.51 -15.07 -17.12
CA PRO A 67 -7.25 -13.83 -17.30
C PRO A 67 -8.78 -13.97 -17.15
N ARG A 68 -9.33 -15.18 -17.31
CA ARG A 68 -10.78 -15.43 -17.23
C ARG A 68 -11.30 -15.39 -15.79
N GLU A 69 -10.44 -15.62 -14.81
CA GLU A 69 -10.79 -15.59 -13.39
C GLU A 69 -10.55 -14.20 -12.77
N MET A 70 -10.20 -13.20 -13.59
CA MET A 70 -9.85 -11.88 -13.11
C MET A 70 -11.02 -11.16 -12.45
N ASN A 71 -10.87 -10.84 -11.17
CA ASN A 71 -11.72 -9.88 -10.47
C ASN A 71 -10.92 -8.61 -10.15
N ALA A 72 -11.08 -7.58 -10.98
CA ALA A 72 -10.36 -6.32 -10.84
C ALA A 72 -10.60 -5.62 -9.49
N ILE A 73 -11.83 -5.73 -8.94
CA ILE A 73 -12.15 -5.14 -7.63
C ILE A 73 -11.38 -5.87 -6.53
N VAL A 74 -11.35 -7.20 -6.56
CA VAL A 74 -10.60 -7.99 -5.58
C VAL A 74 -9.12 -7.67 -5.68
N ILE A 75 -8.53 -7.62 -6.88
CA ILE A 75 -7.11 -7.29 -7.08
C ILE A 75 -6.78 -5.87 -6.56
N LEU A 76 -7.64 -4.90 -6.83
CA LEU A 76 -7.47 -3.52 -6.35
C LEU A 76 -7.56 -3.45 -4.82
N VAL A 77 -8.54 -4.13 -4.22
CA VAL A 77 -8.70 -4.14 -2.77
C VAL A 77 -7.53 -4.87 -2.10
N THR A 78 -7.14 -6.06 -2.57
CA THR A 78 -6.06 -6.85 -1.96
C THR A 78 -4.68 -6.20 -2.09
N SER A 79 -4.48 -5.33 -3.08
CA SER A 79 -3.25 -4.56 -3.24
C SER A 79 -3.20 -3.29 -2.39
N ILE A 80 -4.32 -2.59 -2.23
CA ILE A 80 -4.39 -1.34 -1.44
C ILE A 80 -4.58 -1.64 0.06
N PHE A 81 -5.34 -2.68 0.42
CA PHE A 81 -5.70 -2.98 1.80
C PHE A 81 -4.49 -3.16 2.73
N PRO A 82 -3.42 -3.89 2.36
CA PRO A 82 -2.22 -4.00 3.19
C PRO A 82 -1.53 -2.64 3.45
N LEU A 83 -1.56 -1.73 2.47
CA LEU A 83 -1.00 -0.37 2.61
C LEU A 83 -1.83 0.49 3.57
N LEU A 84 -3.15 0.35 3.58
CA LEU A 84 -4.00 1.02 4.58
C LEU A 84 -3.81 0.41 5.96
N LEU A 85 -3.66 -0.91 6.02
CA LEU A 85 -3.49 -1.66 7.25
C LEU A 85 -2.16 -1.31 7.93
N ILE A 86 -1.05 -1.19 7.19
CA ILE A 86 0.23 -0.76 7.77
C ILE A 86 0.15 0.68 8.29
N ILE A 87 -0.57 1.59 7.63
CA ILE A 87 -0.75 2.98 8.11
C ILE A 87 -1.50 2.98 9.45
N LEU A 88 -2.62 2.25 9.52
CA LEU A 88 -3.44 2.18 10.73
C LEU A 88 -2.71 1.48 11.87
N ALA A 89 -2.12 0.31 11.60
CA ALA A 89 -1.37 -0.47 12.57
C ALA A 89 -0.18 0.31 13.12
N ASN A 90 0.60 0.94 12.23
CA ASN A 90 1.77 1.70 12.64
C ASN A 90 1.38 2.93 13.47
N TRP A 91 0.34 3.65 13.05
CA TRP A 91 -0.18 4.77 13.84
C TRP A 91 -0.64 4.32 15.23
N SER A 92 -1.36 3.19 15.32
CA SER A 92 -1.77 2.63 16.62
C SER A 92 -0.58 2.21 17.48
N MET A 93 0.52 1.76 16.88
CA MET A 93 1.72 1.41 17.65
C MET A 93 2.44 2.66 18.18
N THR A 94 2.35 3.78 17.46
CA THR A 94 3.05 5.01 17.84
C THR A 94 2.46 5.68 19.08
N THR A 95 1.20 5.39 19.42
CA THR A 95 0.62 5.83 20.70
C THR A 95 1.15 5.04 21.89
N LEU A 96 1.63 3.81 21.67
CA LEU A 96 2.25 2.96 22.70
C LEU A 96 3.75 3.20 22.86
N VAL A 97 4.44 3.57 21.78
CA VAL A 97 5.91 3.67 21.73
C VAL A 97 6.38 5.14 21.68
N ASP A 98 5.50 6.10 21.99
CA ASP A 98 5.76 7.54 21.98
C ASP A 98 6.34 8.06 20.66
N GLY A 99 5.73 7.68 19.54
CA GLY A 99 6.06 8.20 18.21
C GLY A 99 5.45 9.56 17.93
N LYS A 100 6.20 10.43 17.26
CA LYS A 100 5.73 11.80 16.93
C LYS A 100 4.90 11.90 15.64
N GLY A 101 4.92 10.86 14.82
CA GLY A 101 4.26 10.83 13.52
C GLY A 101 2.74 10.80 13.59
N LYS A 102 2.07 11.65 12.82
CA LYS A 102 0.61 11.64 12.68
C LYS A 102 0.18 10.68 11.58
N MET A 103 -1.04 10.13 11.65
CA MET A 103 -1.58 9.24 10.62
C MET A 103 -1.45 9.82 9.20
N ILE A 104 -1.77 11.11 9.02
CA ILE A 104 -1.66 11.79 7.72
C ILE A 104 -0.22 11.89 7.22
N GLU A 105 0.76 11.96 8.11
CA GLU A 105 2.19 12.00 7.77
C GLU A 105 2.69 10.61 7.36
N ILE A 106 2.22 9.56 8.05
CA ILE A 106 2.49 8.16 7.69
C ILE A 106 1.88 7.84 6.32
N PHE A 107 0.63 8.27 6.08
CA PHE A 107 -0.03 8.11 4.78
C PHE A 107 0.76 8.77 3.65
N LYS A 108 1.20 10.02 3.87
CA LYS A 108 2.04 10.73 2.90
C LYS A 108 3.34 9.97 2.65
N MET A 109 4.07 9.68 3.72
CA MET A 109 5.35 8.99 3.67
C MET A 109 5.24 7.68 2.88
N LEU A 110 4.26 6.84 3.19
CA LEU A 110 4.08 5.56 2.53
C LEU A 110 3.76 5.75 1.04
N GLY A 111 2.84 6.64 0.69
CA GLY A 111 2.50 6.89 -0.72
C GLY A 111 3.70 7.32 -1.56
N TYR A 112 4.54 8.23 -1.04
CA TYR A 112 5.75 8.67 -1.74
C TYR A 112 6.86 7.60 -1.76
N ALA A 113 6.96 6.78 -0.71
CA ALA A 113 7.95 5.70 -0.63
C ALA A 113 7.72 4.59 -1.67
N LEU A 114 6.49 4.45 -2.20
CA LEU A 114 6.15 3.43 -3.22
C LEU A 114 6.71 3.72 -4.61
N PHE A 115 7.20 4.93 -4.86
CA PHE A 115 7.65 5.36 -6.19
C PHE A 115 8.72 4.47 -6.85
N PRO A 116 9.76 3.96 -6.15
CA PRO A 116 10.76 3.07 -6.75
C PRO A 116 10.13 1.76 -7.25
N LEU A 117 9.23 1.17 -6.46
CA LEU A 117 8.53 -0.06 -6.84
C LEU A 117 7.56 0.17 -8.00
N ILE A 118 6.84 1.30 -7.99
CA ILE A 118 5.96 1.70 -9.10
C ILE A 118 6.73 1.73 -10.43
N ILE A 119 7.89 2.37 -10.47
CA ILE A 119 8.72 2.43 -11.69
C ILE A 119 9.20 1.03 -12.08
N ALA A 120 9.72 0.26 -11.12
CA ALA A 120 10.23 -1.07 -11.38
C ALA A 120 9.16 -2.03 -11.92
N ARG A 121 7.93 -1.95 -11.40
CA ARG A 121 6.76 -2.72 -11.87
C ARG A 121 6.35 -2.32 -13.29
N ILE A 122 6.27 -1.02 -13.60
CA ILE A 122 5.97 -0.54 -14.96
C ILE A 122 6.99 -1.08 -15.97
N VAL A 123 8.28 -0.93 -15.67
CA VAL A 123 9.36 -1.46 -16.53
C VAL A 123 9.28 -2.98 -16.61
N GLY A 124 8.97 -3.64 -15.49
CA GLY A 124 8.80 -5.09 -15.40
C GLY A 124 7.72 -5.62 -16.34
N VAL A 125 6.54 -5.01 -16.37
CA VAL A 125 5.45 -5.39 -17.27
C VAL A 125 5.89 -5.25 -18.74
N ILE A 126 6.53 -4.14 -19.11
CA ILE A 126 6.99 -3.92 -20.48
C ILE A 126 8.01 -4.99 -20.89
N LEU A 127 9.04 -5.20 -20.06
CA LEU A 127 10.10 -6.17 -20.36
C LEU A 127 9.62 -7.61 -20.33
N SER A 128 8.64 -7.95 -19.48
CA SER A 128 8.08 -9.31 -19.42
C SER A 128 7.50 -9.80 -20.76
N ASN A 129 7.09 -8.87 -21.64
CA ASN A 129 6.58 -9.17 -22.98
C ASN A 129 7.67 -9.25 -24.06
N MET A 130 8.92 -8.93 -23.73
CA MET A 130 10.04 -8.87 -24.67
C MET A 130 11.07 -9.98 -24.46
N VAL A 131 11.07 -10.61 -23.27
CA VAL A 131 12.08 -11.60 -22.87
C VAL A 131 11.69 -13.02 -23.27
N VAL A 132 12.70 -13.87 -23.44
CA VAL A 132 12.54 -15.33 -23.52
C VAL A 132 12.71 -15.98 -22.14
N ASP A 133 12.39 -17.28 -22.03
CA ASP A 133 12.40 -18.03 -20.76
C ASP A 133 13.73 -17.92 -19.99
N THR A 134 14.87 -17.99 -20.69
CA THR A 134 16.21 -17.88 -20.09
C THR A 134 16.54 -16.47 -19.55
N GLU A 135 15.77 -15.46 -19.93
CA GLU A 135 16.00 -14.05 -19.59
C GLU A 135 15.03 -13.53 -18.52
N ILE A 136 14.08 -14.38 -18.06
CA ILE A 136 13.09 -14.04 -17.03
C ILE A 136 13.73 -13.43 -15.79
N ILE A 137 14.88 -13.98 -15.39
CA ILE A 137 15.61 -13.54 -14.21
C ILE A 137 15.99 -12.05 -14.25
N PHE A 138 16.26 -11.48 -15.44
CA PHE A 138 16.63 -10.08 -15.56
C PHE A 138 15.48 -9.14 -15.19
N VAL A 139 14.24 -9.48 -15.59
CA VAL A 139 13.05 -8.72 -15.21
C VAL A 139 12.76 -8.86 -13.72
N GLN A 140 12.90 -10.07 -13.18
CA GLN A 140 12.72 -10.32 -11.75
C GLN A 140 13.73 -9.53 -10.90
N VAL A 141 14.98 -9.42 -11.34
CA VAL A 141 16.01 -8.61 -10.65
C VAL A 141 15.63 -7.13 -10.63
N ILE A 142 15.06 -6.58 -11.71
CA ILE A 142 14.60 -5.18 -11.76
C ILE A 142 13.48 -4.94 -10.74
N ILE A 143 12.45 -5.81 -10.75
CA ILE A 143 11.32 -5.71 -9.81
C ILE A 143 11.81 -5.91 -8.37
N GLY A 144 12.66 -6.90 -8.12
CA GLY A 144 13.26 -7.19 -6.83
C GLY A 144 14.08 -6.04 -6.27
N PHE A 145 14.87 -5.36 -7.12
CA PHE A 145 15.58 -4.15 -6.74
C PHE A 145 14.61 -3.03 -6.33
N GLY A 146 13.56 -2.79 -7.11
CA GLY A 146 12.52 -1.81 -6.78
C GLY A 146 11.82 -2.10 -5.44
N MET A 147 11.58 -3.38 -5.14
CA MET A 147 11.02 -3.83 -3.85
C MET A 147 11.98 -3.56 -2.69
N ILE A 148 13.23 -4.00 -2.80
CA ILE A 148 14.26 -3.77 -1.75
C ILE A 148 14.45 -2.28 -1.51
N TRP A 149 14.51 -1.48 -2.59
CA TRP A 149 14.66 -0.02 -2.47
C TRP A 149 13.46 0.63 -1.79
N THR A 150 12.25 0.16 -2.10
CA THR A 150 11.03 0.64 -1.44
C THR A 150 11.05 0.31 0.05
N ILE A 151 11.40 -0.92 0.44
CA ILE A 151 11.55 -1.31 1.85
C ILE A 151 12.55 -0.41 2.57
N PHE A 152 13.70 -0.14 1.94
CA PHE A 152 14.71 0.76 2.46
C PHE A 152 14.16 2.19 2.66
N THR A 153 13.48 2.75 1.65
CA THR A 153 12.88 4.09 1.78
C THR A 153 11.76 4.14 2.82
N VAL A 154 10.93 3.12 2.96
CA VAL A 154 9.90 3.03 4.01
C VAL A 154 10.53 3.03 5.40
N LEU A 155 11.63 2.28 5.59
CA LEU A 155 12.35 2.25 6.88
C LEU A 155 12.88 3.65 7.24
N ILE A 156 13.49 4.35 6.29
CA ILE A 156 13.96 5.73 6.50
C ILE A 156 12.79 6.67 6.75
N GLY A 157 11.70 6.50 6.02
CA GLY A 157 10.47 7.26 6.23
C GLY A 157 9.97 7.13 7.66
N PHE A 158 9.92 5.92 8.23
CA PHE A 158 9.53 5.74 9.63
C PHE A 158 10.50 6.38 10.62
N ILE A 159 11.83 6.27 10.41
CA ILE A 159 12.84 6.94 11.23
C ILE A 159 12.54 8.44 11.33
N VAL A 160 12.35 9.08 10.17
CA VAL A 160 12.17 10.53 10.07
C VAL A 160 10.80 10.97 10.61
N ILE A 161 9.71 10.33 10.17
CA ILE A 161 8.35 10.69 10.56
C ILE A 161 8.13 10.54 12.06
N HIS A 162 8.64 9.47 12.67
CA HIS A 162 8.47 9.25 14.11
C HIS A 162 9.55 9.86 14.99
N GLN A 163 10.66 10.35 14.41
CA GLN A 163 11.88 10.75 15.13
C GLN A 163 12.42 9.62 15.99
N PHE A 164 12.47 8.43 15.42
CA PHE A 164 12.98 7.24 16.08
C PHE A 164 14.44 7.02 15.76
N SER A 165 15.17 6.38 16.68
CA SER A 165 16.43 5.74 16.31
C SER A 165 16.17 4.52 15.40
N LEU A 166 17.20 4.06 14.70
CA LEU A 166 17.09 2.87 13.84
C LEU A 166 16.56 1.66 14.63
N SER A 167 17.13 1.36 15.80
CA SER A 167 16.71 0.22 16.63
C SER A 167 15.25 0.31 17.07
N LYS A 168 14.80 1.52 17.48
CA LYS A 168 13.41 1.76 17.86
C LYS A 168 12.46 1.60 16.66
N THR A 169 12.91 2.00 15.47
CA THR A 169 12.15 1.82 14.23
C THR A 169 11.98 0.35 13.89
N ILE A 170 13.06 -0.44 13.92
CA ILE A 170 13.01 -1.88 13.65
C ILE A 170 12.03 -2.58 14.62
N LEU A 171 12.14 -2.28 15.92
CA LEU A 171 11.19 -2.81 16.91
C LEU A 171 9.74 -2.41 16.59
N THR A 172 9.50 -1.15 16.23
CA THR A 172 8.16 -0.66 15.91
C THR A 172 7.62 -1.29 14.63
N VAL A 173 8.45 -1.59 13.62
CA VAL A 173 8.04 -2.31 12.41
C VAL A 173 7.58 -3.72 12.76
N VAL A 174 8.31 -4.44 13.61
CA VAL A 174 7.89 -5.78 14.09
C VAL A 174 6.56 -5.70 14.84
N LEU A 175 6.41 -4.74 15.75
CA LEU A 175 5.17 -4.54 16.49
C LEU A 175 4.00 -4.09 15.60
N THR A 176 4.30 -3.34 14.53
CA THR A 176 3.31 -2.99 13.50
C THR A 176 2.78 -4.23 12.80
N ILE A 177 3.64 -5.19 12.43
CA ILE A 177 3.21 -6.45 11.80
C ILE A 177 2.29 -7.24 12.74
N ILE A 178 2.63 -7.31 14.03
CA ILE A 178 1.77 -7.95 15.04
C ILE A 178 0.43 -7.21 15.16
N SER A 179 0.45 -5.88 15.20
CA SER A 179 -0.75 -5.05 15.22
C SER A 179 -1.63 -5.28 13.98
N MET A 180 -1.04 -5.42 12.79
CA MET A 180 -1.77 -5.76 11.57
C MET A 180 -2.53 -7.09 11.71
N MET A 181 -1.89 -8.12 12.28
CA MET A 181 -2.55 -9.41 12.53
C MET A 181 -3.73 -9.28 13.50
N VAL A 182 -3.56 -8.50 14.58
CA VAL A 182 -4.63 -8.24 15.55
C VAL A 182 -5.79 -7.48 14.90
N ILE A 183 -5.51 -6.47 14.08
CA ILE A 183 -6.55 -5.71 13.36
C ILE A 183 -7.31 -6.62 12.39
N ILE A 184 -6.61 -7.46 11.61
CA ILE A 184 -7.26 -8.43 10.72
C ILE A 184 -8.16 -9.37 11.52
N PHE A 185 -7.68 -9.89 12.65
CA PHE A 185 -8.46 -10.77 13.51
C PHE A 185 -9.74 -10.08 14.02
N ILE A 186 -9.64 -8.84 14.50
CA ILE A 186 -10.80 -8.05 14.95
C ILE A 186 -11.77 -7.81 13.80
N LEU A 187 -11.29 -7.46 12.60
CA LEU A 187 -12.13 -7.26 11.43
C LEU A 187 -12.89 -8.54 11.05
N LEU A 188 -12.21 -9.69 11.03
CA LEU A 188 -12.82 -10.99 10.73
C LEU A 188 -13.91 -11.35 11.76
N LEU A 189 -13.65 -11.17 13.06
CA LEU A 189 -14.66 -11.37 14.10
C LEU A 189 -15.85 -10.45 13.93
N PHE A 190 -15.60 -9.16 13.66
CA PHE A 190 -16.64 -8.18 13.45
C PHE A 190 -17.52 -8.52 12.24
N PHE A 191 -16.93 -8.90 11.11
CA PHE A 191 -17.67 -9.35 9.94
C PHE A 191 -18.48 -10.63 10.20
N SER A 192 -17.92 -11.59 10.93
CA SER A 192 -18.64 -12.81 11.34
C SER A 192 -19.87 -12.50 12.20
N LEU A 193 -19.74 -11.59 13.17
CA LEU A 193 -20.86 -11.14 14.01
C LEU A 193 -21.92 -10.39 13.21
N LEU A 194 -21.51 -9.50 12.30
CA LEU A 194 -22.45 -8.82 11.40
C LEU A 194 -23.22 -9.82 10.53
N GLN A 195 -22.54 -10.82 9.96
CA GLN A 195 -23.19 -11.86 9.16
C GLN A 195 -24.22 -12.63 10.00
N GLN A 196 -23.87 -13.06 11.21
CA GLN A 196 -24.80 -13.72 12.13
C GLN A 196 -26.01 -12.83 12.47
N MET A 197 -25.79 -11.55 12.76
CA MET A 197 -26.85 -10.59 13.06
C MET A 197 -27.78 -10.38 11.87
N THR A 198 -27.22 -10.20 10.66
CA THR A 198 -28.04 -10.06 9.43
C THR A 198 -28.83 -11.33 9.14
N GLY A 199 -28.25 -12.51 9.36
CA GLY A 199 -28.94 -13.79 9.25
C GLY A 199 -30.11 -13.90 10.22
N PHE A 200 -29.91 -13.51 11.48
CA PHE A 200 -30.97 -13.46 12.48
C PHE A 200 -32.11 -12.51 12.07
N ILE A 201 -31.80 -11.29 11.62
CA ILE A 201 -32.80 -10.32 11.14
C ILE A 201 -33.56 -10.90 9.94
N TRP A 202 -32.87 -11.54 8.99
CA TRP A 202 -33.49 -12.15 7.83
C TRP A 202 -34.45 -13.27 8.22
N SER A 203 -34.02 -14.20 9.07
CA SER A 203 -34.88 -15.28 9.58
C SER A 203 -36.10 -14.76 10.34
N PHE A 204 -35.95 -13.68 11.11
CA PHE A 204 -37.08 -13.04 11.80
C PHE A 204 -38.10 -12.44 10.81
N ILE A 205 -37.62 -11.77 9.75
CA ILE A 205 -38.49 -11.22 8.69
C ILE A 205 -39.24 -12.35 7.98
N GLU A 206 -38.56 -13.44 7.62
CA GLU A 206 -39.19 -14.60 6.98
C GLU A 206 -40.29 -15.21 7.85
N GLU A 207 -40.06 -15.36 9.15
CA GLU A 207 -41.06 -15.87 10.09
C GLU A 207 -42.28 -14.94 10.19
N LEU A 208 -42.06 -13.63 10.24
CA LEU A 208 -43.15 -12.64 10.31
C LEU A 208 -44.01 -12.68 9.04
N LEU A 209 -43.39 -12.71 7.86
CA LEU A 209 -44.09 -12.79 6.58
C LEU A 209 -44.87 -14.10 6.46
N TYR A 210 -44.30 -15.22 6.91
CA TYR A 210 -44.98 -16.51 6.92
C TYR A 210 -46.23 -16.49 7.81
N ARG A 211 -46.16 -15.81 8.98
CA ARG A 211 -47.30 -15.68 9.89
C ARG A 211 -48.38 -14.72 9.37
N ILE A 212 -48.02 -13.70 8.59
CA ILE A 212 -48.98 -12.75 8.00
C ILE A 212 -49.71 -13.34 6.79
N ASN A 213 -49.02 -14.17 5.99
CA ASN A 213 -49.59 -14.82 4.80
C ASN A 213 -50.39 -16.10 5.12
N ARG A 214 -50.57 -16.43 6.40
CA ARG A 214 -51.40 -17.53 6.89
C ARG A 214 -52.73 -17.00 7.37
#